data_AF-A0A635JS62-F1
#
_entry.id   AF-A0A635JS62-F1
#
_cell.length_a   1.000
_cell.length_b   1.000
_cell.length_c   1.000
_cell.angle_alpha   90.00
_cell.angle_beta   90.00
_cell.angle_gamma   90.00
#
_symmetry.space_group_name_H-M   'P 1'
#
loop_
_entity.id
_entity.type
_entity.pdbx_description
1 polymer ?
#
loop_
_entity_poly.entity_id
_entity_poly.type
_entity_poly.pdbx_seq_one_letter_code
_entity_poly.pdbx_strand_id
1 'polypeptide(L)'
;VRLSEILFPASEYGSDAFFKEFESINSVILPLVIFDFIDRKPIMVIGFDKIPDASLFEGTNIVVLECTTLADLLTNDNICFLYKS
;
A
#
# COMPACT_ATOMS: atom_id res chain seq x y z
N VAL A 1 -3.90 -0.64 3.83
CA VAL A 1 -4.95 0.00 2.98
C VAL A 1 -5.51 -1.07 2.06
N ARG A 2 -6.82 -1.28 2.09
CA ARG A 2 -7.49 -2.20 1.16
C ARG A 2 -7.81 -1.48 -0.15
N LEU A 3 -7.83 -2.21 -1.25
CA LEU A 3 -8.20 -1.64 -2.55
C LEU A 3 -9.62 -1.03 -2.51
N SER A 4 -10.51 -1.55 -1.66
CA SER A 4 -11.87 -1.05 -1.45
C SER A 4 -11.95 0.36 -0.85
N GLU A 5 -10.85 0.86 -0.27
CA GLU A 5 -10.75 2.25 0.20
C GLU A 5 -10.52 3.24 -0.96
N ILE A 6 -10.17 2.75 -2.15
CA ILE A 6 -9.80 3.55 -3.33
C ILE A 6 -10.73 3.25 -4.52
N LEU A 7 -11.05 1.97 -4.74
CA LEU A 7 -11.91 1.51 -5.82
C LEU A 7 -13.23 1.00 -5.26
N PHE A 8 -14.31 1.44 -5.91
CA PHE A 8 -15.66 1.00 -5.60
C PHE A 8 -16.15 0.03 -6.70
N PRO A 9 -16.95 -1.00 -6.35
CA PRO A 9 -17.59 -1.87 -7.34
C PRO A 9 -18.40 -1.06 -8.37
N ALA A 10 -18.38 -1.51 -9.63
CA ALA A 10 -19.12 -0.86 -10.72
C ALA A 10 -20.58 -1.34 -10.80
N SER A 11 -20.87 -2.49 -10.18
CA SER A 11 -22.19 -3.08 -10.11
C SER A 11 -23.17 -2.27 -9.25
N GLU A 12 -24.48 -2.46 -9.49
CA GLU A 12 -25.55 -1.79 -8.75
C GLU A 12 -25.50 -2.13 -7.26
N TYR A 13 -25.52 -1.09 -6.42
CA TYR A 13 -25.41 -1.23 -4.96
C TYR A 13 -26.52 -2.13 -4.40
N GLY A 14 -26.13 -3.14 -3.62
CA GLY A 14 -27.06 -4.10 -3.01
C GLY A 14 -27.39 -5.31 -3.89
N SER A 15 -26.86 -5.41 -5.11
CA SER A 15 -26.95 -6.61 -5.93
C SER A 15 -25.97 -7.70 -5.50
N ASP A 16 -26.26 -8.96 -5.83
CA ASP A 16 -25.32 -10.08 -5.59
C ASP A 16 -23.97 -9.87 -6.31
N ALA A 17 -24.00 -9.23 -7.48
CA ALA A 17 -22.79 -8.89 -8.23
C ALA A 17 -21.94 -7.86 -7.48
N PHE A 18 -22.57 -6.83 -6.91
CA PHE A 18 -21.91 -5.83 -6.07
C PHE A 18 -21.20 -6.48 -4.88
N PHE A 19 -21.86 -7.38 -4.15
CA PHE A 19 -21.24 -8.02 -2.98
C PHE A 19 -20.03 -8.87 -3.36
N LYS A 20 -20.10 -9.65 -4.45
CA LYS A 20 -18.96 -10.45 -4.93
C LYS A 20 -17.78 -9.58 -5.39
N GLU A 21 -18.06 -8.50 -6.11
CA GLU A 21 -17.03 -7.54 -6.52
C GLU A 21 -16.41 -6.86 -5.29
N PHE A 22 -17.23 -6.43 -4.34
CA PHE A 22 -16.77 -5.77 -3.12
C PHE A 22 -15.88 -6.70 -2.30
N GLU A 23 -16.28 -7.96 -2.07
CA GLU A 23 -15.45 -8.94 -1.36
C GLU A 23 -14.11 -9.16 -2.07
N SER A 24 -14.13 -9.30 -3.39
CA SER A 24 -12.91 -9.48 -4.20
C SER A 24 -11.98 -8.27 -4.06
N ILE A 25 -12.49 -7.05 -4.20
CA ILE A 25 -11.72 -5.81 -4.06
C ILE A 25 -11.21 -5.67 -2.62
N ASN A 26 -12.04 -5.91 -1.62
CA ASN A 26 -11.70 -5.79 -0.20
C ASN A 26 -10.69 -6.85 0.27
N SER A 27 -10.54 -7.96 -0.46
CA SER A 27 -9.51 -8.96 -0.21
C SER A 27 -8.10 -8.52 -0.63
N VAL A 28 -7.99 -7.51 -1.51
CA VAL A 28 -6.71 -7.02 -2.00
C VAL A 28 -6.14 -5.98 -1.03
N ILE A 29 -5.01 -6.33 -0.41
CA ILE A 29 -4.17 -5.39 0.33
C ILE A 29 -3.19 -4.78 -0.66
N LEU A 30 -3.25 -3.47 -0.86
CA LEU A 30 -2.31 -2.79 -1.75
C LEU A 30 -1.02 -2.41 -1.01
N PRO A 31 0.16 -2.76 -1.53
CA PRO A 31 1.37 -2.06 -1.16
C PRO A 31 1.31 -0.62 -1.72
N LEU A 32 1.76 0.34 -0.93
CA LEU A 32 1.93 1.73 -1.35
C LEU A 32 3.35 1.90 -1.88
N VAL A 33 3.51 2.50 -3.06
CA VAL A 33 4.83 2.88 -3.58
C VAL A 33 4.97 4.39 -3.47
N ILE A 34 6.01 4.84 -2.79
CA ILE A 34 6.37 6.25 -2.72
C ILE A 34 7.39 6.53 -3.81
N PHE A 35 7.04 7.50 -4.63
CA PHE A 35 7.80 7.90 -5.81
C PHE A 35 8.30 9.33 -5.64
N ASP A 36 9.60 9.51 -5.77
CA ASP A 36 10.19 10.85 -5.84
C ASP A 36 10.02 11.39 -7.26
N PHE A 37 9.25 12.47 -7.39
CA PHE A 37 9.02 13.12 -8.68
C PHE A 37 10.20 13.98 -9.15
N ILE A 38 11.09 14.40 -8.26
CA ILE A 38 12.30 15.16 -8.60
C ILE A 38 13.29 14.21 -9.29
N ASP A 39 13.66 13.13 -8.61
CA ASP A 39 14.59 12.13 -9.12
C ASP A 39 13.95 11.10 -10.05
N ARG A 40 12.61 11.13 -10.21
CA ARG A 40 11.79 10.23 -11.02
C ARG A 40 12.06 8.75 -10.74
N LYS A 41 12.14 8.38 -9.48
CA LYS A 41 12.41 7.00 -9.05
C LYS A 41 11.55 6.62 -7.84
N PRO A 42 11.19 5.34 -7.69
CA PRO A 42 10.64 4.85 -6.44
C PRO A 42 11.71 4.96 -5.35
N ILE A 43 11.29 5.39 -4.16
CA ILE A 43 12.17 5.51 -2.99
C ILE A 43 11.73 4.59 -1.85
N MET A 44 10.46 4.15 -1.85
CA MET A 44 9.94 3.29 -0.81
C MET A 44 8.75 2.45 -1.28
N VAL A 45 8.64 1.25 -0.72
CA VAL A 45 7.46 0.39 -0.81
C VAL A 45 6.96 0.12 0.60
N ILE A 46 5.66 0.32 0.85
CA ILE A 46 5.02 0.10 2.15
C ILE A 46 3.93 -0.96 2.01
N GLY A 47 4.08 -2.09 2.68
CA GLY A 47 3.09 -3.17 2.77
C GLY A 47 2.38 -3.14 4.11
N PHE A 48 1.14 -3.61 4.16
CA PHE A 48 0.38 -3.82 5.41
C PHE A 48 0.35 -5.29 5.85
N ASP A 49 1.26 -6.07 5.29
CA ASP A 49 1.57 -7.45 5.60
C ASP A 49 2.98 -7.71 5.06
N LYS A 50 3.49 -8.93 5.23
CA LYS A 50 4.76 -9.36 4.67
C LYS A 50 4.74 -9.20 3.15
N ILE A 51 5.75 -8.53 2.60
CA ILE A 51 5.89 -8.34 1.17
C ILE A 51 6.64 -9.55 0.59
N PRO A 52 6.02 -10.36 -0.28
CA PRO A 52 6.71 -11.44 -0.96
C PRO A 52 7.90 -10.90 -1.74
N ASP A 53 9.02 -11.62 -1.71
CA ASP A 53 10.23 -11.29 -2.46
C ASP A 53 10.82 -9.89 -2.14
N ALA A 54 10.63 -9.38 -0.91
CA ALA A 54 11.24 -8.13 -0.44
C ALA A 54 12.77 -8.09 -0.63
N SER A 55 13.43 -9.26 -0.65
CA SER A 55 14.85 -9.40 -0.97
C SER A 55 15.23 -8.87 -2.35
N LEU A 56 14.29 -8.76 -3.30
CA LEU A 56 14.56 -8.19 -4.63
C LEU A 56 14.94 -6.70 -4.56
N PHE A 57 14.63 -6.03 -3.45
CA PHE A 57 15.00 -4.64 -3.21
C PHE A 57 16.36 -4.51 -2.51
N GLU A 58 17.00 -5.60 -2.09
CA GLU A 58 18.34 -5.57 -1.48
C GLU A 58 19.37 -5.01 -2.48
N GLY A 59 20.21 -4.09 -2.00
CA GLY A 59 21.20 -3.39 -2.84
C GLY A 59 20.61 -2.27 -3.70
N THR A 60 19.29 -2.06 -3.68
CA THR A 60 18.66 -0.85 -4.22
C THR A 60 18.59 0.25 -3.15
N ASN A 61 18.33 1.49 -3.57
CA ASN A 61 18.05 2.60 -2.64
C ASN A 61 16.55 2.70 -2.28
N ILE A 62 15.79 1.62 -2.48
CA ILE A 62 14.35 1.57 -2.19
C ILE A 62 14.17 0.98 -0.80
N VAL A 63 13.57 1.75 0.10
CA VAL A 63 13.26 1.28 1.45
C VAL A 63 12.01 0.41 1.40
N VAL A 64 12.06 -0.77 2.01
CA VAL A 64 10.89 -1.64 2.17
C VAL A 64 10.40 -1.52 3.61
N LEU A 65 9.13 -1.13 3.76
CA LEU A 65 8.47 -1.02 5.06
C LEU A 65 7.30 -2.01 5.13
N GLU A 66 7.40 -2.96 6.05
CA GLU A 66 6.31 -3.88 6.37
C GLU A 66 5.61 -3.38 7.63
N CYS A 67 4.37 -2.92 7.47
CA CYS A 67 3.50 -2.50 8.55
C CYS A 67 2.57 -3.64 8.94
N THR A 68 2.38 -3.85 10.23
CA THR A 68 1.32 -4.69 10.80
C THR A 68 0.02 -3.91 10.97
N THR A 69 0.09 -2.61 11.24
CA THR A 69 -1.08 -1.75 11.47
C THR A 69 -0.91 -0.38 10.79
N LEU A 70 -2.03 0.34 10.64
CA LEU A 70 -2.02 1.74 10.22
C LEU A 70 -1.23 2.66 11.17
N ALA A 71 -1.12 2.33 12.46
CA ALA A 71 -0.35 3.12 13.41
C ALA A 71 1.17 3.06 13.13
N ASP A 72 1.63 1.99 12.47
CA ASP A 72 3.04 1.82 12.09
C ASP A 72 3.44 2.89 11.05
N LEU A 73 2.49 3.37 10.23
CA LEU A 73 2.71 4.50 9.34
C LEU A 73 2.95 5.84 10.06
N LEU A 74 2.62 5.95 11.34
CA LEU A 74 2.77 7.20 12.08
C LEU A 74 3.95 7.17 13.05
N THR A 75 4.50 5.98 13.30
CA THR A 75 5.48 5.74 14.35
C THR A 75 6.80 5.19 13.84
N ASN A 76 6.87 4.70 12.59
CA ASN A 76 8.10 4.17 12.04
C ASN A 76 9.08 5.29 11.64
N ASP A 77 10.30 5.23 12.15
CA ASP A 77 11.32 6.25 11.89
C ASP A 77 11.72 6.36 10.42
N ASN A 78 11.59 5.27 9.65
CA ASN A 78 11.96 5.26 8.23
C ASN A 78 11.05 6.13 7.37
N ILE A 79 9.88 6.52 7.85
CA ILE A 79 8.91 7.35 7.12
C ILE A 79 8.77 8.75 7.71
N CYS A 80 9.45 9.03 8.84
CA CYS A 80 9.46 10.35 9.47
C CYS A 80 9.88 11.47 8.50
N PHE A 81 10.76 11.18 7.52
CA PHE A 81 11.19 12.17 6.54
C PHE A 81 10.07 12.60 5.57
N LEU A 82 9.03 11.77 5.38
CA LEU A 82 7.88 12.11 4.52
C LEU A 82 6.95 13.14 5.17
N TYR A 83 7.02 13.27 6.49
CA TYR A 83 6.16 14.16 7.28
C TYR A 83 6.87 15.45 7.71
N LYS A 84 8.19 15.53 7.54
CA LYS A 84 8.97 16.72 7.89
C LYS A 84 8.92 17.72 6.73
N SER A 85 8.08 18.74 6.89
CA SER A 85 8.07 19.97 6.07
C SER A 85 9.29 20.84 6.33
#